data_AF-A0A9Q0CN10-F1
#
_entry.id   AF-A0A9Q0CN10-F1
#
_cell.length_a   1.000
_cell.length_b   1.000
_cell.length_c   1.000
_cell.angle_alpha   90.00
_cell.angle_beta   90.00
_cell.angle_gamma   90.00
#
_symmetry.space_group_name_H-M   'P 1'
#
loop_
_entity.id
_entity.type
_entity.pdbx_description
1 polymer ?
#
loop_
_entity_poly.entity_id
_entity_poly.type
_entity_poly.pdbx_seq_one_letter_code
_entity_poly.pdbx_strand_id
1 'polypeptide(L)'
;MKRLRSLRATFRRHRCPLLLLLLPSALLLILFTSLTFPSSSPTFPLHLACRATPFPSLCLSLSFPPSPSFPFPLTLLLSSLSLSHSTLRSTLPLLSPYPTCQSHFILSSHRLSAARASLTQTPKPHLLNSRAYLSAGLLYQYDCSNYLSNLNKSTPVNPNLISSITHLASLTSNSLSLLSSYIRFGSDFSRFAPPSTERQGFFEEPSVLSYKRISSYSSLSEGVRPNATVCKSGFCDYNSIQDAITAAPDFVSTRYVIHIKSGTYKETIIVPFQKTNVHFIGDGMGKTVITGELNAQMPNLTTIDTATVTAIGDGFRAHDITFENSAGAGAHQAVAFRSDSDRSVLEFVEFRGHQDTLYARSMRQFYRNCYITGTVDFIFGNSAALFYNCTIETVPRLDRPEKGAKNIVTAHGRTNPAQATGFVFHNCRISGSKEYMVLYKKNTLVHRLYLGRPWKEFARTVFIGCYFGEMIMNEGWLPWRGEFALGTLYYGEYGNWGPGADTKGRVEWSSQVPKDRLHSYSVENFIQGHEWIQY
;
A
#
# COMPACT_ATOMS: atom_id res chain seq x y z
N MET A 1 50.55 -51.43 -1.46
CA MET A 1 51.10 -52.80 -1.40
C MET A 1 50.55 -53.53 -0.18
N LYS A 2 49.82 -54.63 -0.40
CA LYS A 2 49.93 -55.94 0.29
C LYS A 2 50.20 -55.93 1.82
N ARG A 3 49.24 -56.43 2.64
CA ARG A 3 49.27 -57.77 3.33
C ARG A 3 50.25 -57.81 4.52
N LEU A 4 50.06 -58.42 5.69
CA LEU A 4 49.05 -59.27 6.37
C LEU A 4 49.69 -59.65 7.75
N ARG A 5 48.88 -60.21 8.67
CA ARG A 5 49.23 -61.09 9.83
C ARG A 5 49.75 -60.40 11.10
N SER A 6 49.05 -60.42 12.25
CA SER A 6 48.55 -61.53 13.11
C SER A 6 49.62 -62.26 13.90
N LEU A 7 49.51 -62.29 15.24
CA LEU A 7 49.19 -63.47 16.07
C LEU A 7 49.47 -63.23 17.58
N ARG A 8 48.47 -63.59 18.41
CA ARG A 8 48.50 -64.29 19.73
C ARG A 8 49.35 -63.71 20.88
N ALA A 9 49.01 -63.86 22.16
CA ALA A 9 47.87 -64.37 22.92
C ALA A 9 48.22 -64.14 24.41
N THR A 10 47.23 -63.95 25.31
CA THR A 10 47.09 -64.77 26.53
C THR A 10 45.83 -64.44 27.32
N PHE A 11 45.16 -65.50 27.74
CA PHE A 11 43.96 -65.57 28.57
C PHE A 11 44.29 -65.42 30.06
N ARG A 12 43.41 -64.79 30.84
CA ARG A 12 43.08 -65.25 32.20
C ARG A 12 41.63 -64.96 32.56
N ARG A 13 40.95 -66.04 32.97
CA ARG A 13 39.55 -66.12 33.40
C ARG A 13 39.40 -65.62 34.83
N HIS A 14 38.29 -64.96 35.16
CA HIS A 14 37.58 -65.22 36.41
C HIS A 14 36.06 -65.13 36.20
N ARG A 15 35.37 -66.13 36.76
CA ARG A 15 33.93 -66.38 36.73
C ARG A 15 33.24 -65.61 37.86
N CYS A 16 32.01 -65.16 37.65
CA CYS A 16 31.01 -65.04 38.72
C CYS A 16 29.60 -65.28 38.12
N PRO A 17 28.66 -65.90 38.87
CA PRO A 17 27.65 -66.77 38.29
C PRO A 17 26.27 -66.11 38.06
N LEU A 18 25.56 -66.73 37.13
CA LEU A 18 24.16 -66.55 36.75
C LEU A 18 23.22 -66.98 37.90
N LEU A 19 22.24 -66.14 38.25
CA LEU A 19 21.07 -66.55 39.04
C LEU A 19 19.82 -66.42 38.15
N LEU A 20 19.28 -67.56 37.74
CA LEU A 20 17.98 -67.68 37.06
C LEU A 20 16.87 -67.69 38.11
N LEU A 21 15.92 -66.77 38.02
CA LEU A 21 14.65 -66.81 38.74
C LEU A 21 13.50 -66.70 37.73
N LEU A 22 12.72 -67.78 37.67
CA LEU A 22 11.46 -67.95 36.95
C LEU A 22 10.35 -67.19 37.67
N LEU A 23 9.57 -66.36 36.97
CA LEU A 23 8.24 -65.91 37.41
C LEU A 23 7.30 -65.67 36.21
N PRO A 24 5.96 -65.77 36.41
CA PRO A 24 5.00 -66.21 35.41
C PRO A 24 4.41 -65.08 34.57
N SER A 25 4.09 -65.39 33.31
CA SER A 25 3.35 -64.55 32.38
C SER A 25 1.88 -64.38 32.81
N ALA A 26 1.58 -63.28 33.49
CA ALA A 26 0.21 -62.82 33.70
C ALA A 26 -0.21 -61.92 32.52
N LEU A 27 -1.27 -62.36 31.82
CA LEU A 27 -1.92 -61.67 30.72
C LEU A 27 -2.66 -60.42 31.28
N LEU A 28 -2.11 -59.21 31.07
CA LEU A 28 -2.80 -57.97 31.42
C LEU A 28 -3.66 -57.52 30.23
N LEU A 29 -4.97 -57.73 30.31
CA LEU A 29 -5.95 -57.06 29.46
C LEU A 29 -5.92 -55.56 29.76
N ILE A 30 -5.25 -54.78 28.92
CA ILE A 30 -5.36 -53.32 28.93
C ILE A 30 -6.70 -52.96 28.31
N LEU A 31 -7.68 -52.65 29.16
CA LEU A 31 -8.85 -51.87 28.78
C LEU A 31 -8.35 -50.55 28.19
N PHE A 32 -8.52 -50.37 26.88
CA PHE A 32 -8.48 -49.07 26.24
C PHE A 32 -9.67 -48.26 26.76
N THR A 33 -9.51 -47.61 27.92
CA THR A 33 -10.29 -46.41 28.20
C THR A 33 -9.75 -45.35 27.27
N SER A 34 -10.58 -44.97 26.30
CA SER A 34 -10.37 -43.75 25.51
C SER A 34 -10.28 -42.59 26.50
N LEU A 35 -9.05 -42.19 26.83
CA LEU A 35 -8.77 -40.92 27.47
C LEU A 35 -9.24 -39.83 26.51
N THR A 36 -10.47 -39.37 26.70
CA THR A 36 -10.92 -38.09 26.17
C THR A 36 -10.07 -37.02 26.86
N PHE A 37 -9.06 -36.53 26.15
CA PHE A 37 -8.39 -35.31 26.56
C PHE A 37 -9.46 -34.22 26.73
N PRO A 38 -9.46 -33.45 27.83
CA PRO A 38 -10.36 -32.32 27.95
C PRO A 38 -10.06 -31.39 26.78
N SER A 39 -11.10 -31.05 26.02
CA SER A 39 -11.02 -30.02 24.99
C SER A 39 -10.39 -28.78 25.63
N SER A 40 -9.26 -28.32 25.06
CA SER A 40 -8.67 -27.05 25.48
C SER A 40 -9.77 -25.99 25.48
N SER A 41 -9.98 -25.32 26.60
CA SER A 41 -10.92 -24.20 26.66
C SER A 41 -10.62 -23.23 25.51
N PRO A 42 -11.64 -22.70 24.81
CA PRO A 42 -11.45 -21.79 23.67
C PRO A 42 -10.69 -20.49 24.06
N THR A 43 -10.45 -20.28 25.35
CA THR A 43 -9.73 -19.14 25.92
C THR A 43 -8.23 -19.15 25.63
N PHE A 44 -7.53 -20.30 25.66
CA PHE A 44 -6.07 -20.31 25.49
C PHE A 44 -5.61 -19.94 24.07
N PRO A 45 -6.15 -20.54 22.99
CA PRO A 45 -5.81 -20.13 21.61
C PRO A 45 -6.19 -18.67 21.32
N LEU A 46 -7.28 -18.17 21.91
CA LEU A 46 -7.70 -16.78 21.80
C LEU A 46 -6.67 -15.82 22.41
N HIS A 47 -6.21 -16.10 23.63
CA HIS A 47 -5.19 -15.30 24.30
C HIS A 47 -3.88 -15.24 23.52
N LEU A 48 -3.44 -16.36 22.93
CA LEU A 48 -2.25 -16.39 22.08
C LEU A 48 -2.41 -15.51 20.84
N ALA A 49 -3.54 -15.66 20.13
CA ALA A 49 -3.81 -14.86 18.94
C ALA A 49 -3.92 -13.35 19.25
N CYS A 50 -4.62 -12.99 20.33
CA CYS A 50 -4.83 -11.59 20.69
C CYS A 50 -3.57 -10.87 21.20
N ARG A 51 -2.55 -11.59 21.67
CA ARG A 51 -1.23 -11.00 22.00
C ARG A 51 -0.50 -10.47 20.76
N ALA A 52 -0.85 -10.95 19.57
CA ALA A 52 -0.29 -10.50 18.31
C ALA A 52 -0.90 -9.20 17.78
N THR A 53 -1.89 -8.63 18.49
CA THR A 53 -2.60 -7.43 18.02
C THR A 53 -2.20 -6.18 18.81
N PRO A 54 -2.30 -4.97 18.22
CA PRO A 54 -2.00 -3.72 18.92
C PRO A 54 -2.95 -3.43 20.09
N PHE A 55 -4.16 -3.98 20.07
CA PHE A 55 -5.17 -3.81 21.12
C PHE A 55 -5.66 -5.18 21.67
N PRO A 56 -4.85 -5.90 22.48
CA PRO A 56 -5.18 -7.26 22.92
C PRO A 56 -6.48 -7.34 23.71
N SER A 57 -6.76 -6.38 24.59
CA SER A 57 -8.00 -6.35 25.40
C SER A 57 -9.26 -6.31 24.52
N LEU A 58 -9.21 -5.52 23.45
CA LEU A 58 -10.30 -5.41 22.48
C LEU A 58 -10.46 -6.67 21.62
N CYS A 59 -9.37 -7.38 21.34
CA CYS A 59 -9.42 -8.68 20.68
C CYS A 59 -10.02 -9.76 21.61
N LEU A 60 -9.72 -9.70 22.91
CA LEU A 60 -10.24 -10.66 23.90
C LEU A 60 -11.74 -10.49 24.17
N SER A 61 -12.31 -9.31 23.91
CA SER A 61 -13.75 -9.07 24.06
C SER A 61 -14.61 -9.58 22.89
N LEU A 62 -14.01 -10.28 21.92
CA LEU A 62 -14.74 -10.82 20.77
C LEU A 62 -15.67 -11.97 21.19
N SER A 63 -16.90 -11.94 20.67
CA SER A 63 -17.86 -13.03 20.79
C SER A 63 -17.77 -13.98 19.60
N PHE A 64 -18.01 -15.26 19.85
CA PHE A 64 -17.93 -16.32 18.83
C PHE A 64 -19.28 -17.01 18.64
N PRO A 65 -19.61 -17.43 17.40
CA PRO A 65 -20.77 -18.27 17.18
C PRO A 65 -20.56 -19.64 17.87
N PRO A 66 -21.62 -20.25 18.43
CA PRO A 66 -21.53 -21.53 19.15
C PRO A 66 -21.12 -22.71 18.25
N SER A 67 -21.28 -22.60 16.93
CA SER A 67 -20.84 -23.59 15.94
C SER A 67 -20.20 -22.88 14.74
N PRO A 68 -18.88 -22.64 14.77
CA PRO A 68 -18.22 -21.90 13.70
C PRO A 68 -18.11 -22.73 12.43
N SER A 69 -18.45 -22.13 11.29
CA SER A 69 -18.35 -22.76 9.96
C SER A 69 -16.90 -22.83 9.42
N PHE A 70 -15.93 -22.29 10.16
CA PHE A 70 -14.53 -22.16 9.75
C PHE A 70 -13.59 -22.60 10.87
N PRO A 71 -12.32 -22.94 10.57
CA PRO A 71 -11.31 -23.14 11.59
C PRO A 71 -11.16 -21.91 12.48
N PHE A 72 -10.85 -22.14 13.76
CA PHE A 72 -10.78 -21.08 14.78
C PHE A 72 -10.01 -19.80 14.36
N PRO A 73 -8.86 -19.84 13.64
CA PRO A 73 -8.17 -18.61 13.24
C PRO A 73 -8.99 -17.75 12.29
N LEU A 74 -9.63 -18.41 11.32
CA LEU A 74 -10.48 -17.73 10.35
C LEU A 74 -11.78 -17.27 11.03
N THR A 75 -12.33 -18.03 11.97
CA THR A 75 -13.45 -17.57 12.81
C THR A 75 -13.10 -16.31 13.59
N LEU A 76 -11.93 -16.26 14.24
CA LEU A 76 -11.46 -15.10 14.99
C LEU A 76 -11.33 -13.86 14.10
N LEU A 77 -10.72 -14.03 12.92
CA LEU A 77 -10.62 -12.97 11.91
C LEU A 77 -11.99 -12.46 11.47
N LEU A 78 -12.89 -13.38 11.12
CA LEU A 78 -14.23 -13.04 10.67
C LEU A 78 -15.04 -12.36 11.78
N SER A 79 -14.92 -12.79 13.04
CA SER A 79 -15.54 -12.14 14.19
C SER A 79 -15.01 -10.72 14.40
N SER A 80 -13.68 -10.54 14.38
CA SER A 80 -13.04 -9.22 14.50
C SER A 80 -13.47 -8.25 13.39
N LEU A 81 -13.53 -8.75 12.16
CA LEU A 81 -13.99 -7.97 11.01
C LEU A 81 -15.50 -7.69 11.07
N SER A 82 -16.30 -8.64 11.55
CA SER A 82 -17.74 -8.46 11.74
C SER A 82 -18.04 -7.38 12.76
N LEU A 83 -17.30 -7.35 13.87
CA LEU A 83 -17.42 -6.30 14.88
C LEU A 83 -17.04 -4.93 14.30
N SER A 84 -15.91 -4.85 13.58
CA SER A 84 -15.50 -3.64 12.86
C SER A 84 -16.60 -3.14 11.91
N HIS A 85 -17.19 -4.03 11.12
CA HIS A 85 -18.26 -3.67 10.17
C HIS A 85 -19.54 -3.23 10.90
N SER A 86 -19.90 -3.86 12.01
CA SER A 86 -21.06 -3.49 12.83
C SER A 86 -20.89 -2.10 13.44
N THR A 87 -19.73 -1.82 14.05
CA THR A 87 -19.41 -0.51 14.63
C THR A 87 -19.38 0.58 13.56
N LEU A 88 -18.86 0.28 12.36
CA LEU A 88 -18.91 1.22 11.24
C LEU A 88 -20.34 1.56 10.86
N ARG A 89 -21.20 0.55 10.68
CA ARG A 89 -22.61 0.74 10.31
C ARG A 89 -23.38 1.55 11.34
N SER A 90 -23.15 1.34 12.64
CA SER A 90 -23.81 2.12 13.68
C SER A 90 -23.29 3.56 13.79
N THR A 91 -22.02 3.81 13.42
CA THR A 91 -21.41 5.14 13.46
C THR A 91 -21.76 5.98 12.22
N LEU A 92 -21.94 5.36 11.05
CA LEU A 92 -22.14 6.05 9.77
C LEU A 92 -23.28 7.10 9.78
N PRO A 93 -24.47 6.85 10.36
CA PRO A 93 -25.54 7.85 10.40
C PRO A 93 -25.17 9.12 11.18
N LEU A 94 -24.27 9.01 12.16
CA LEU A 94 -23.80 10.15 12.98
C LEU A 94 -22.87 11.10 12.21
N LEU A 95 -22.45 10.70 11.01
CA LEU A 95 -21.52 11.46 10.17
C LEU A 95 -22.21 12.36 9.13
N SER A 96 -23.54 12.42 9.11
CA SER A 96 -24.27 13.28 8.17
C SER A 96 -23.86 14.77 8.20
N PRO A 97 -23.43 15.37 9.33
CA PRO A 97 -22.92 16.75 9.33
C PRO A 97 -21.51 16.91 8.75
N TYR A 98 -20.82 15.79 8.44
CA TYR A 98 -19.40 15.75 8.10
C TYR A 98 -19.18 15.00 6.77
N PRO A 99 -19.57 15.58 5.61
CA PRO A 99 -19.64 14.86 4.34
C PRO A 99 -18.32 14.23 3.88
N THR A 100 -17.18 14.88 4.14
CA THR A 100 -15.85 14.32 3.84
C THR A 100 -15.57 13.06 4.64
N CYS A 101 -15.81 13.09 5.96
CA CYS A 101 -15.67 11.91 6.80
C CYS A 101 -16.70 10.81 6.44
N GLN A 102 -17.95 11.20 6.17
CA GLN A 102 -19.00 10.26 5.75
C GLN A 102 -18.60 9.51 4.47
N SER A 103 -18.04 10.21 3.49
CA SER A 103 -17.52 9.62 2.25
C SER A 103 -16.40 8.61 2.52
N HIS A 104 -15.47 8.93 3.42
CA HIS A 104 -14.44 7.97 3.86
C HIS A 104 -15.04 6.74 4.53
N PHE A 105 -16.06 6.90 5.36
CA PHE A 105 -16.71 5.77 6.02
C PHE A 105 -17.47 4.87 5.03
N ILE A 106 -18.10 5.43 4.00
CA ILE A 106 -18.73 4.65 2.92
C ILE A 106 -17.67 3.81 2.19
N LEU A 107 -16.53 4.42 1.81
CA LEU A 107 -15.42 3.68 1.19
C LEU A 107 -14.85 2.62 2.13
N SER A 108 -14.68 2.92 3.43
CA SER A 108 -14.27 1.95 4.43
C SER A 108 -15.25 0.78 4.50
N SER A 109 -16.56 1.05 4.51
CA SER A 109 -17.60 0.00 4.51
C SER A 109 -17.43 -0.96 3.34
N HIS A 110 -17.30 -0.42 2.12
CA HIS A 110 -17.08 -1.21 0.92
C HIS A 110 -15.81 -2.06 1.01
N ARG A 111 -14.70 -1.49 1.48
CA ARG A 111 -13.43 -2.22 1.63
C ARG A 111 -13.51 -3.29 2.73
N LEU A 112 -14.16 -3.04 3.86
CA LEU A 112 -14.37 -4.09 4.89
C LEU A 112 -15.25 -5.23 4.36
N SER A 113 -16.29 -4.94 3.58
CA SER A 113 -17.12 -5.95 2.92
C SER A 113 -16.31 -6.77 1.91
N ALA A 114 -15.50 -6.13 1.06
CA ALA A 114 -14.63 -6.81 0.10
C ALA A 114 -13.56 -7.67 0.80
N ALA A 115 -13.01 -7.18 1.91
CA ALA A 115 -12.08 -7.94 2.76
C ALA A 115 -12.73 -9.21 3.30
N ARG A 116 -13.96 -9.12 3.80
CA ARG A 116 -14.73 -10.27 4.32
C ARG A 116 -15.01 -11.28 3.21
N ALA A 117 -15.51 -10.82 2.07
CA ALA A 117 -15.82 -11.67 0.93
C ALA A 117 -14.58 -12.41 0.40
N SER A 118 -13.42 -11.75 0.42
CA SER A 118 -12.14 -12.37 0.05
C SER A 118 -11.69 -13.40 1.09
N LEU A 119 -11.84 -13.13 2.39
CA LEU A 119 -11.45 -14.08 3.45
C LEU A 119 -12.21 -15.40 3.42
N THR A 120 -13.47 -15.37 2.98
CA THR A 120 -14.31 -16.57 2.89
C THR A 120 -13.98 -17.46 1.68
N GLN A 121 -13.06 -17.02 0.81
CA GLN A 121 -12.60 -17.78 -0.36
C GLN A 121 -11.27 -18.49 -0.07
N THR A 122 -11.07 -19.69 -0.62
CA THR A 122 -9.81 -20.46 -0.58
C THR A 122 -9.23 -20.48 -2.00
N PRO A 123 -8.07 -19.84 -2.30
CA PRO A 123 -6.74 -19.99 -1.71
C PRO A 123 -6.03 -18.68 -1.26
N LYS A 124 -4.72 -18.75 -0.91
CA LYS A 124 -3.83 -17.65 -0.43
C LYS A 124 -3.95 -16.29 -1.16
N PRO A 125 -4.12 -16.20 -2.50
CA PRO A 125 -4.31 -14.91 -3.17
C PRO A 125 -5.47 -14.08 -2.60
N HIS A 126 -6.54 -14.72 -2.12
CA HIS A 126 -7.65 -14.00 -1.49
C HIS A 126 -7.30 -13.39 -0.13
N LEU A 127 -6.31 -13.94 0.59
CA LEU A 127 -5.80 -13.36 1.84
C LEU A 127 -5.04 -12.06 1.57
N LEU A 128 -4.25 -12.00 0.50
CA LEU A 128 -3.54 -10.78 0.09
C LEU A 128 -4.53 -9.70 -0.38
N ASN A 129 -5.55 -10.08 -1.14
CA ASN A 129 -6.66 -9.18 -1.49
C ASN A 129 -7.36 -8.64 -0.23
N SER A 130 -7.69 -9.51 0.73
CA SER A 130 -8.29 -9.08 2.00
C SER A 130 -7.40 -8.12 2.77
N ARG A 131 -6.09 -8.37 2.83
CA ARG A 131 -5.13 -7.48 3.48
C ARG A 131 -5.06 -6.11 2.80
N ALA A 132 -5.09 -6.06 1.48
CA ALA A 132 -5.14 -4.79 0.72
C ALA A 132 -6.42 -4.00 1.05
N TYR A 133 -7.58 -4.67 1.05
CA TYR A 133 -8.85 -4.03 1.38
C TYR A 133 -8.92 -3.55 2.84
N LEU A 134 -8.49 -4.36 3.81
CA LEU A 134 -8.40 -3.94 5.23
C LEU A 134 -7.44 -2.76 5.42
N SER A 135 -6.31 -2.76 4.69
CA SER A 135 -5.34 -1.66 4.75
C SER A 135 -5.98 -0.33 4.34
N ALA A 136 -6.77 -0.32 3.26
CA ALA A 136 -7.50 0.87 2.81
C ALA A 136 -8.69 1.22 3.73
N GLY A 137 -9.43 0.23 4.23
CA GLY A 137 -10.50 0.46 5.21
C GLY A 137 -9.99 1.18 6.46
N LEU A 138 -8.85 0.73 7.01
CA LEU A 138 -8.19 1.38 8.13
C LEU A 138 -7.72 2.80 7.80
N LEU A 139 -7.15 3.01 6.60
CA LEU A 139 -6.75 4.34 6.14
C LEU A 139 -7.94 5.31 6.12
N TYR A 140 -9.07 4.92 5.54
CA TYR A 140 -10.25 5.79 5.48
C TYR A 140 -10.81 6.14 6.86
N GLN A 141 -10.80 5.19 7.80
CA GLN A 141 -11.18 5.45 9.20
C GLN A 141 -10.22 6.45 9.86
N TYR A 142 -8.91 6.28 9.64
CA TYR A 142 -7.88 7.20 10.10
C TYR A 142 -8.03 8.60 9.51
N ASP A 143 -8.31 8.71 8.21
CA ASP A 143 -8.48 9.99 7.54
C ASP A 143 -9.72 10.75 8.03
N CYS A 144 -10.85 10.05 8.23
CA CYS A 144 -11.99 10.66 8.90
C CYS A 144 -11.63 11.13 10.32
N SER A 145 -10.96 10.30 11.11
CA SER A 145 -10.55 10.66 12.47
C SER A 145 -9.72 11.96 12.47
N ASN A 146 -8.71 12.05 11.58
CA ASN A 146 -7.91 13.27 11.42
C ASN A 146 -8.73 14.47 10.97
N TYR A 147 -9.65 14.27 10.02
CA TYR A 147 -10.54 15.34 9.54
C TYR A 147 -11.35 15.92 10.70
N LEU A 148 -11.99 15.07 11.51
CA LEU A 148 -12.76 15.51 12.67
C LEU A 148 -11.87 16.13 13.75
N SER A 149 -10.69 15.59 14.02
CA SER A 149 -9.75 16.18 14.98
C SER A 149 -9.25 17.56 14.55
N ASN A 150 -9.06 17.78 13.25
CA ASN A 150 -8.70 19.10 12.73
C ASN A 150 -9.88 20.07 12.80
N LEU A 151 -11.08 19.63 12.41
CA LEU A 151 -12.30 20.43 12.51
C LEU A 151 -12.58 20.85 13.96
N ASN A 152 -12.34 19.94 14.93
CA ASN A 152 -12.54 20.18 16.36
C ASN A 152 -11.66 21.32 16.94
N LYS A 153 -10.62 21.77 16.23
CA LYS A 153 -9.81 22.93 16.62
C LYS A 153 -10.54 24.25 16.42
N SER A 154 -11.53 24.28 15.53
CA SER A 154 -12.28 25.47 15.15
C SER A 154 -13.77 25.36 15.49
N THR A 155 -14.34 24.17 15.36
CA THR A 155 -15.76 23.88 15.60
C THR A 155 -15.89 22.62 16.45
N PRO A 156 -16.47 22.68 17.67
CA PRO A 156 -16.59 21.52 18.54
C PRO A 156 -17.29 20.33 17.86
N VAL A 157 -16.64 19.17 17.90
CA VAL A 157 -17.17 17.88 17.42
C VAL A 157 -17.50 17.02 18.64
N ASN A 158 -18.59 16.25 18.55
CA ASN A 158 -19.01 15.36 19.64
C ASN A 158 -17.88 14.38 20.03
N PRO A 159 -17.39 14.39 21.30
CA PRO A 159 -16.29 13.53 21.72
C PRO A 159 -16.63 12.04 21.65
N ASN A 160 -17.90 11.66 21.83
CA ASN A 160 -18.33 10.26 21.70
C ASN A 160 -18.20 9.76 20.26
N LEU A 161 -18.40 10.66 19.28
CA LEU A 161 -18.20 10.33 17.86
C LEU A 161 -16.71 10.10 17.58
N ILE A 162 -15.83 11.00 18.01
CA ILE A 162 -14.37 10.83 17.86
C ILE A 162 -13.90 9.52 18.51
N SER A 163 -14.39 9.22 19.72
CA SER A 163 -14.10 7.98 20.43
C SER A 163 -14.58 6.74 19.66
N SER A 164 -15.81 6.76 19.11
CA SER A 164 -16.36 5.66 18.32
C SER A 164 -15.54 5.35 17.07
N ILE A 165 -15.06 6.39 16.38
CA ILE A 165 -14.22 6.24 15.18
C ILE A 165 -12.83 5.71 15.55
N THR A 166 -12.25 6.18 16.65
CA THR A 166 -10.97 5.69 17.17
C THR A 166 -11.08 4.22 17.58
N HIS A 167 -12.18 3.84 18.21
CA HIS A 167 -12.49 2.47 18.58
C HIS A 167 -12.62 1.57 17.34
N LEU A 168 -13.34 2.03 16.31
CA LEU A 168 -13.43 1.33 15.02
C LEU A 168 -12.08 1.13 14.34
N ALA A 169 -11.22 2.15 14.31
CA ALA A 169 -9.86 2.03 13.78
C ALA A 169 -9.03 0.99 14.55
N SER A 170 -9.23 0.90 15.87
CA SER A 170 -8.58 -0.08 16.73
C SER A 170 -9.04 -1.52 16.42
N LEU A 171 -10.35 -1.72 16.21
CA LEU A 171 -10.92 -3.00 15.77
C LEU A 171 -10.39 -3.44 14.40
N THR A 172 -10.35 -2.53 13.44
CA THR A 172 -9.85 -2.81 12.09
C THR A 172 -8.34 -3.11 12.11
N SER A 173 -7.58 -2.39 12.95
CA SER A 173 -6.14 -2.63 13.20
C SER A 173 -5.87 -4.03 13.77
N ASN A 174 -6.67 -4.47 14.75
CA ASN A 174 -6.60 -5.85 15.27
C ASN A 174 -6.88 -6.87 14.16
N SER A 175 -7.93 -6.66 13.37
CA SER A 175 -8.29 -7.53 12.24
C SER A 175 -7.15 -7.66 11.24
N LEU A 176 -6.49 -6.55 10.90
CA LEU A 176 -5.35 -6.52 10.00
C LEU A 176 -4.12 -7.24 10.58
N SER A 177 -3.87 -7.12 11.88
CA SER A 177 -2.73 -7.76 12.56
C SER A 177 -2.91 -9.27 12.69
N LEU A 178 -4.11 -9.72 13.05
CA LEU A 178 -4.49 -11.13 13.02
C LEU A 178 -4.34 -11.70 11.62
N LEU A 179 -4.77 -10.96 10.58
CA LEU A 179 -4.68 -11.42 9.19
C LEU A 179 -3.22 -11.54 8.76
N SER A 180 -2.37 -10.59 9.15
CA SER A 180 -0.93 -10.64 8.90
C SER A 180 -0.30 -11.89 9.51
N SER A 181 -0.62 -12.20 10.77
CA SER A 181 -0.18 -13.43 11.43
C SER A 181 -0.70 -14.69 10.72
N TYR A 182 -1.97 -14.72 10.33
CA TYR A 182 -2.57 -15.85 9.63
C TYR A 182 -1.94 -16.09 8.25
N ILE A 183 -1.62 -15.04 7.50
CA ILE A 183 -0.89 -15.14 6.23
C ILE A 183 0.49 -15.79 6.43
N ARG A 184 1.15 -15.48 7.55
CA ARG A 184 2.51 -15.93 7.84
C ARG A 184 2.58 -17.33 8.44
N PHE A 185 1.65 -17.66 9.35
CA PHE A 185 1.73 -18.86 10.19
C PHE A 185 0.57 -19.82 10.00
N GLY A 186 -0.41 -19.49 9.15
CA GLY A 186 -1.61 -20.29 8.96
C GLY A 186 -2.37 -20.45 10.27
N SER A 187 -2.76 -21.68 10.59
CA SER A 187 -3.54 -21.99 11.80
C SER A 187 -2.72 -22.11 13.09
N ASP A 188 -1.40 -21.94 13.04
CA ASP A 188 -0.54 -22.07 14.21
C ASP A 188 -0.47 -20.78 15.05
N PHE A 189 -1.43 -20.62 15.97
CA PHE A 189 -1.50 -19.47 16.88
C PHE A 189 -0.34 -19.33 17.83
N SER A 190 0.39 -20.41 18.12
CA SER A 190 1.55 -20.34 19.02
C SER A 190 2.65 -19.44 18.45
N ARG A 191 2.63 -19.24 17.13
CA ARG A 191 3.58 -18.41 16.39
C ARG A 191 3.04 -17.02 16.07
N PHE A 192 1.77 -16.73 16.36
CA PHE A 192 1.19 -15.41 16.09
C PHE A 192 1.96 -14.36 16.91
N ALA A 193 2.35 -13.28 16.25
CA ALA A 193 3.17 -12.23 16.82
C ALA A 193 2.78 -10.87 16.23
N PRO A 194 3.07 -9.76 16.92
CA PRO A 194 2.87 -8.44 16.36
C PRO A 194 3.49 -8.31 14.96
N PRO A 195 2.83 -7.61 14.02
CA PRO A 195 3.32 -7.46 12.66
C PRO A 195 4.75 -6.91 12.65
N SER A 196 5.63 -7.58 11.91
CA SER A 196 7.03 -7.14 11.74
C SER A 196 7.19 -6.37 10.43
N THR A 197 8.10 -5.41 10.39
CA THR A 197 8.45 -4.66 9.17
C THR A 197 9.86 -4.98 8.69
N GLU A 198 10.23 -4.46 7.53
CA GLU A 198 11.58 -4.59 6.97
C GLU A 198 12.65 -3.95 7.88
N ARG A 199 12.27 -2.93 8.66
CA ARG A 199 13.13 -2.34 9.69
C ARG A 199 13.55 -3.36 10.77
N GLN A 200 12.73 -4.40 10.96
CA GLN A 200 12.99 -5.52 11.87
C GLN A 200 13.50 -6.77 11.13
N GLY A 201 13.89 -6.63 9.85
CA GLY A 201 14.41 -7.73 9.04
C GLY A 201 13.34 -8.65 8.43
N PHE A 202 12.05 -8.31 8.53
CA PHE A 202 10.99 -9.10 7.92
C PHE A 202 10.71 -8.63 6.48
N PHE A 203 10.86 -9.53 5.52
CA PHE A 203 10.48 -9.33 4.12
C PHE A 203 9.47 -10.39 3.72
N GLU A 204 8.50 -10.02 2.89
CA GLU A 204 7.48 -10.96 2.40
C GLU A 204 8.10 -12.00 1.48
N GLU A 205 7.83 -13.27 1.78
CA GLU A 205 8.25 -14.41 0.95
C GLU A 205 7.49 -14.40 -0.39
N PRO A 206 8.12 -14.84 -1.48
CA PRO A 206 7.53 -14.73 -2.81
C PRO A 206 6.26 -15.56 -2.91
N SER A 207 5.21 -14.98 -3.50
CA SER A 207 3.95 -15.66 -3.77
C SER A 207 4.00 -16.48 -5.07
N VAL A 208 4.95 -16.16 -5.96
CA VAL A 208 5.20 -16.84 -7.24
C VAL A 208 6.69 -17.16 -7.40
N LEU A 209 7.00 -18.36 -7.90
CA LEU A 209 8.39 -18.81 -8.10
C LEU A 209 8.99 -18.37 -9.45
N SER A 210 8.16 -17.97 -10.42
CA SER A 210 8.60 -17.47 -11.73
C SER A 210 8.21 -16.01 -11.91
N TYR A 211 9.21 -15.14 -12.06
CA TYR A 211 9.02 -13.74 -12.43
C TYR A 211 8.81 -13.64 -13.94
N LYS A 212 7.79 -12.92 -14.37
CA LYS A 212 7.70 -12.53 -15.77
C LYS A 212 8.45 -11.22 -15.97
N ARG A 213 9.12 -11.10 -17.10
CA ARG A 213 9.85 -9.86 -17.42
C ARG A 213 8.81 -8.77 -17.63
N ILE A 214 8.93 -7.62 -16.97
CA ILE A 214 7.96 -6.51 -17.07
C ILE A 214 7.78 -6.04 -18.53
N SER A 215 8.76 -6.28 -19.41
CA SER A 215 8.64 -6.06 -20.86
C SER A 215 7.60 -6.95 -21.56
N SER A 216 7.06 -7.99 -20.92
CA SER A 216 6.05 -8.88 -21.48
C SER A 216 4.61 -8.43 -21.24
N TYR A 217 4.39 -7.27 -20.62
CA TYR A 217 3.04 -6.69 -20.49
C TYR A 217 2.70 -5.89 -21.75
N SER A 218 1.63 -6.29 -22.47
CA SER A 218 1.07 -5.58 -23.63
C SER A 218 0.79 -4.11 -23.31
N SER A 219 1.00 -3.23 -24.30
CA SER A 219 0.59 -1.82 -24.23
C SER A 219 -0.92 -1.71 -24.03
N LEU A 220 -1.39 -0.74 -23.23
CA LEU A 220 -2.83 -0.60 -22.99
C LEU A 220 -3.66 -0.16 -24.22
N SER A 221 -3.03 0.39 -25.26
CA SER A 221 -3.71 1.04 -26.40
C SER A 221 -3.89 0.16 -27.65
N GLU A 222 -3.19 -0.98 -27.77
CA GLU A 222 -3.14 -1.73 -29.02
C GLU A 222 -4.48 -2.46 -29.32
N GLY A 223 -5.13 -2.11 -30.44
CA GLY A 223 -6.34 -2.77 -30.93
C GLY A 223 -7.63 -2.48 -30.14
N VAL A 224 -7.63 -1.49 -29.25
CA VAL A 224 -8.77 -1.21 -28.37
C VAL A 224 -9.79 -0.29 -29.06
N ARG A 225 -11.02 -0.80 -29.28
CA ARG A 225 -12.15 0.01 -29.80
C ARG A 225 -12.76 0.87 -28.68
N PRO A 226 -12.94 2.19 -28.87
CA PRO A 226 -13.58 3.03 -27.86
C PRO A 226 -15.07 2.72 -27.72
N ASN A 227 -15.58 2.79 -26.49
CA ASN A 227 -17.01 2.76 -26.17
C ASN A 227 -17.64 4.15 -26.28
N ALA A 228 -16.86 5.19 -25.97
CA ALA A 228 -17.25 6.59 -26.07
C ALA A 228 -16.06 7.43 -26.54
N THR A 229 -16.36 8.52 -27.24
CA THR A 229 -15.40 9.53 -27.68
C THR A 229 -15.71 10.89 -27.09
N VAL A 230 -14.68 11.63 -26.72
CA VAL A 230 -14.79 13.00 -26.19
C VAL A 230 -13.95 13.95 -27.03
N CYS A 231 -14.52 15.07 -27.46
CA CYS A 231 -13.76 16.17 -28.04
C CYS A 231 -14.41 17.53 -27.82
N LYS A 232 -13.59 18.58 -27.80
CA LYS A 232 -14.06 19.97 -27.70
C LYS A 232 -14.83 20.46 -28.93
N SER A 233 -14.49 19.94 -30.10
CA SER A 233 -15.09 20.32 -31.37
C SER A 233 -15.03 19.15 -32.36
N GLY A 234 -16.02 19.09 -33.24
CA GLY A 234 -16.19 18.01 -34.21
C GLY A 234 -17.23 16.98 -33.76
N PHE A 235 -17.23 15.84 -34.45
CA PHE A 235 -18.18 14.76 -34.21
C PHE A 235 -17.58 13.76 -33.20
N CYS A 236 -17.94 13.90 -31.93
CA CYS A 236 -17.72 12.94 -30.86
C CYS A 236 -19.03 12.70 -30.10
N ASP A 237 -19.07 11.63 -29.30
CA ASP A 237 -20.26 11.28 -28.53
C ASP A 237 -20.53 12.29 -27.41
N TYR A 238 -19.46 12.88 -26.83
CA TYR A 238 -19.54 13.84 -25.73
C TYR A 238 -18.57 15.00 -25.90
N ASN A 239 -18.91 16.12 -25.26
CA ASN A 239 -18.13 17.36 -25.25
C ASN A 239 -17.38 17.56 -23.92
N SER A 240 -17.73 16.75 -22.92
CA SER A 240 -17.28 16.77 -21.52
C SER A 240 -16.84 15.36 -21.14
N ILE A 241 -15.72 15.26 -20.43
CA ILE A 241 -15.19 13.97 -19.97
C ILE A 241 -16.09 13.44 -18.86
N GLN A 242 -16.58 14.30 -17.96
CA GLN A 242 -17.47 13.89 -16.87
C GLN A 242 -18.80 13.33 -17.39
N ASP A 243 -19.33 13.84 -18.50
CA ASP A 243 -20.57 13.34 -19.10
C ASP A 243 -20.38 11.92 -19.66
N ALA A 244 -19.25 11.67 -20.34
CA ALA A 244 -18.90 10.35 -20.84
C ALA A 244 -18.74 9.30 -19.71
N ILE A 245 -18.16 9.70 -18.57
CA ILE A 245 -18.06 8.85 -17.37
C ILE A 245 -19.46 8.58 -16.79
N THR A 246 -20.29 9.61 -16.70
CA THR A 246 -21.64 9.51 -16.12
C THR A 246 -22.50 8.54 -16.92
N ALA A 247 -22.39 8.57 -18.25
CA ALA A 247 -23.10 7.69 -19.17
C ALA A 247 -22.57 6.24 -19.20
N ALA A 248 -21.32 5.99 -18.78
CA ALA A 248 -20.79 4.63 -18.68
C ALA A 248 -21.64 3.79 -17.73
N PRO A 249 -21.84 2.47 -17.95
CA PRO A 249 -22.63 1.65 -17.05
C PRO A 249 -21.91 1.47 -15.70
N ASP A 250 -22.68 1.26 -14.64
CA ASP A 250 -22.14 0.96 -13.30
C ASP A 250 -21.70 -0.51 -13.21
N PHE A 251 -20.64 -0.76 -12.45
CA PHE A 251 -20.10 -2.07 -12.09
C PHE A 251 -19.82 -3.01 -13.27
N VAL A 252 -19.43 -2.46 -14.43
CA VAL A 252 -19.09 -3.23 -15.61
C VAL A 252 -17.87 -4.11 -15.34
N SER A 253 -17.96 -5.39 -15.69
CA SER A 253 -16.88 -6.38 -15.52
C SER A 253 -15.81 -6.31 -16.62
N THR A 254 -16.15 -5.73 -17.77
CA THR A 254 -15.27 -5.49 -18.92
C THR A 254 -14.74 -4.06 -18.93
N ARG A 255 -13.73 -3.78 -19.77
CA ARG A 255 -13.17 -2.43 -19.91
C ARG A 255 -14.20 -1.51 -20.60
N TYR A 256 -14.44 -0.33 -20.03
CA TYR A 256 -15.20 0.74 -20.67
C TYR A 256 -14.24 1.86 -21.11
N VAL A 257 -14.00 1.95 -22.41
CA VAL A 257 -12.95 2.78 -23.00
C VAL A 257 -13.51 4.12 -23.45
N ILE A 258 -12.97 5.19 -22.90
CA ILE A 258 -13.27 6.57 -23.28
C ILE A 258 -12.05 7.14 -24.00
N HIS A 259 -12.18 7.35 -25.31
CA HIS A 259 -11.14 8.00 -26.11
C HIS A 259 -11.32 9.52 -26.06
N ILE A 260 -10.34 10.20 -25.47
CA ILE A 260 -10.35 11.64 -25.24
C ILE A 260 -9.38 12.28 -26.24
N LYS A 261 -9.94 12.87 -27.31
CA LYS A 261 -9.14 13.47 -28.37
C LYS A 261 -8.30 14.64 -27.86
N SER A 262 -7.28 14.99 -28.62
CA SER A 262 -6.36 16.09 -28.36
C SER A 262 -7.09 17.38 -27.98
N GLY A 263 -6.60 18.06 -26.95
CA GLY A 263 -7.18 19.28 -26.40
C GLY A 263 -6.91 19.44 -24.90
N THR A 264 -7.14 20.65 -24.39
CA THR A 264 -6.98 20.99 -22.97
C THR A 264 -8.33 21.11 -22.27
N TYR A 265 -8.77 20.08 -21.55
CA TYR A 265 -10.04 20.01 -20.86
C TYR A 265 -9.91 20.59 -19.45
N LYS A 266 -10.51 21.77 -19.22
CA LYS A 266 -10.54 22.39 -17.89
C LYS A 266 -11.76 21.89 -17.12
N GLU A 267 -11.61 20.72 -16.50
CA GLU A 267 -12.68 19.98 -15.83
C GLU A 267 -12.16 19.34 -14.54
N THR A 268 -12.98 19.32 -13.49
CA THR A 268 -12.73 18.49 -12.30
C THR A 268 -13.43 17.16 -12.49
N ILE A 269 -12.64 16.09 -12.61
CA ILE A 269 -13.12 14.75 -12.96
C ILE A 269 -13.18 13.84 -11.74
N ILE A 270 -14.32 13.15 -11.57
CA ILE A 270 -14.48 12.08 -10.60
C ILE A 270 -14.97 10.83 -11.33
N VAL A 271 -14.18 9.75 -11.26
CA VAL A 271 -14.61 8.39 -11.59
C VAL A 271 -15.10 7.75 -10.29
N PRO A 272 -16.42 7.76 -10.02
CA PRO A 272 -16.94 7.35 -8.71
C PRO A 272 -16.80 5.82 -8.54
N PHE A 273 -17.01 5.35 -7.30
CA PHE A 273 -16.83 3.95 -6.92
C PHE A 273 -17.60 2.96 -7.81
N GLN A 274 -18.78 3.36 -8.28
CA GLN A 274 -19.66 2.57 -9.14
C GLN A 274 -19.09 2.36 -10.55
N LYS A 275 -18.25 3.27 -11.07
CA LYS A 275 -17.72 3.19 -12.44
C LYS A 275 -16.43 2.36 -12.47
N THR A 276 -16.57 1.04 -12.42
CA THR A 276 -15.44 0.11 -12.48
C THR A 276 -14.91 -0.06 -13.91
N ASN A 277 -13.63 -0.38 -14.04
CA ASN A 277 -12.94 -0.70 -15.30
C ASN A 277 -13.01 0.41 -16.38
N VAL A 278 -13.17 1.67 -15.97
CA VAL A 278 -13.05 2.83 -16.85
C VAL A 278 -11.61 2.97 -17.33
N HIS A 279 -11.42 3.14 -18.64
CA HIS A 279 -10.12 3.29 -19.28
C HIS A 279 -10.10 4.57 -20.13
N PHE A 280 -9.29 5.54 -19.73
CA PHE A 280 -9.04 6.73 -20.54
C PHE A 280 -7.89 6.49 -21.51
N ILE A 281 -8.12 6.81 -22.78
CA ILE A 281 -7.06 6.83 -23.80
C ILE A 281 -7.04 8.25 -24.38
N GLY A 282 -5.91 8.94 -24.26
CA GLY A 282 -5.68 10.21 -24.95
C GLY A 282 -4.97 10.02 -26.29
N ASP A 283 -4.70 11.13 -26.98
CA ASP A 283 -3.94 11.14 -28.25
C ASP A 283 -2.42 11.34 -28.03
N GLY A 284 -1.98 11.40 -26.77
CA GLY A 284 -0.59 11.53 -26.35
C GLY A 284 -0.39 12.45 -25.15
N MET A 285 0.64 12.17 -24.34
CA MET A 285 1.11 13.10 -23.30
C MET A 285 1.37 14.48 -23.91
N GLY A 286 0.87 15.52 -23.25
CA GLY A 286 0.94 16.92 -23.70
C GLY A 286 -0.02 17.29 -24.84
N LYS A 287 -0.72 16.34 -25.46
CA LYS A 287 -1.73 16.60 -26.50
C LYS A 287 -3.14 16.54 -25.94
N THR A 288 -3.45 15.51 -25.16
CA THR A 288 -4.69 15.44 -24.37
C THR A 288 -4.35 15.81 -22.92
N VAL A 289 -4.86 16.94 -22.45
CA VAL A 289 -4.55 17.49 -21.12
C VAL A 289 -5.85 17.72 -20.36
N ILE A 290 -6.00 17.11 -19.19
CA ILE A 290 -7.07 17.45 -18.23
C ILE A 290 -6.45 18.34 -17.15
N THR A 291 -6.97 19.55 -16.98
CA THR A 291 -6.35 20.58 -16.12
C THR A 291 -7.36 21.20 -15.15
N GLY A 292 -6.86 21.59 -13.98
CA GLY A 292 -7.60 22.23 -12.89
C GLY A 292 -6.68 23.12 -12.07
N GLU A 293 -7.22 23.93 -11.15
CA GLU A 293 -6.43 24.92 -10.40
C GLU A 293 -6.84 25.04 -8.92
N LEU A 294 -7.58 24.06 -8.41
CA LEU A 294 -7.97 24.02 -7.00
C LEU A 294 -6.74 23.79 -6.12
N ASN A 295 -6.72 24.42 -4.95
CA ASN A 295 -5.65 24.28 -3.96
C ASN A 295 -6.16 24.41 -2.52
N ALA A 296 -5.38 23.93 -1.55
CA ALA A 296 -5.79 23.83 -0.15
C ALA A 296 -5.82 25.17 0.59
N GLN A 297 -5.38 26.28 -0.01
CA GLN A 297 -5.55 27.62 0.57
C GLN A 297 -6.91 28.22 0.24
N MET A 298 -7.63 27.67 -0.74
CA MET A 298 -8.99 28.11 -1.05
C MET A 298 -9.94 27.79 0.12
N PRO A 299 -10.93 28.66 0.41
CA PRO A 299 -11.85 28.45 1.51
C PRO A 299 -12.58 27.09 1.40
N ASN A 300 -12.68 26.39 2.53
CA ASN A 300 -13.38 25.11 2.67
C ASN A 300 -12.83 23.94 1.82
N LEU A 301 -11.65 24.07 1.22
CA LEU A 301 -10.98 22.96 0.54
C LEU A 301 -9.87 22.39 1.40
N THR A 302 -9.76 21.07 1.40
CA THR A 302 -8.60 20.35 1.91
C THR A 302 -7.82 19.75 0.74
N THR A 303 -6.59 19.28 0.97
CA THR A 303 -5.76 18.66 -0.08
C THR A 303 -6.52 17.63 -0.93
N ILE A 304 -7.42 16.84 -0.33
CA ILE A 304 -8.16 15.80 -1.06
C ILE A 304 -9.14 16.38 -2.09
N ASP A 305 -9.67 17.57 -1.83
CA ASP A 305 -10.68 18.26 -2.65
C ASP A 305 -10.03 18.99 -3.83
N THR A 306 -8.70 19.12 -3.83
CA THR A 306 -7.94 19.85 -4.86
C THR A 306 -7.66 19.05 -6.13
N ALA A 307 -7.93 17.73 -6.11
CA ALA A 307 -7.58 16.84 -7.21
C ALA A 307 -8.31 17.19 -8.50
N THR A 308 -7.56 17.52 -9.56
CA THR A 308 -8.13 17.71 -10.91
C THR A 308 -8.83 16.44 -11.39
N VAL A 309 -8.19 15.27 -11.21
CA VAL A 309 -8.78 13.97 -11.54
C VAL A 309 -8.74 13.06 -10.32
N THR A 310 -9.90 12.52 -9.95
CA THR A 310 -10.05 11.53 -8.88
C THR A 310 -10.56 10.21 -9.45
N ALA A 311 -9.80 9.13 -9.26
CA ALA A 311 -10.19 7.76 -9.63
C ALA A 311 -10.52 6.92 -8.38
N ILE A 312 -11.81 6.63 -8.16
CA ILE A 312 -12.29 5.80 -7.04
C ILE A 312 -12.71 4.41 -7.52
N GLY A 313 -13.38 4.31 -8.68
CA GLY A 313 -13.83 3.04 -9.25
C GLY A 313 -12.66 2.09 -9.54
N ASP A 314 -12.76 0.84 -9.09
CA ASP A 314 -11.70 -0.16 -9.22
C ASP A 314 -11.41 -0.52 -10.69
N GLY A 315 -10.15 -0.83 -10.99
CA GLY A 315 -9.70 -1.20 -12.33
C GLY A 315 -9.50 0.00 -13.27
N PHE A 316 -9.40 1.22 -12.73
CA PHE A 316 -9.19 2.42 -13.54
C PHE A 316 -7.89 2.34 -14.35
N ARG A 317 -7.94 2.73 -15.62
CA ARG A 317 -6.76 2.80 -16.47
C ARG A 317 -6.66 4.15 -17.18
N ALA A 318 -5.44 4.57 -17.46
CA ALA A 318 -5.16 5.74 -18.27
C ALA A 318 -3.94 5.51 -19.17
N HIS A 319 -4.03 5.96 -20.42
CA HIS A 319 -2.96 5.88 -21.41
C HIS A 319 -2.87 7.16 -22.25
N ASP A 320 -1.66 7.58 -22.59
CA ASP A 320 -1.38 8.70 -23.53
C ASP A 320 -2.11 10.02 -23.17
N ILE A 321 -2.06 10.41 -21.90
CA ILE A 321 -2.80 11.58 -21.39
C ILE A 321 -2.01 12.33 -20.31
N THR A 322 -2.27 13.62 -20.16
CA THR A 322 -1.73 14.46 -19.08
C THR A 322 -2.82 14.83 -18.08
N PHE A 323 -2.55 14.64 -16.79
CA PHE A 323 -3.33 15.18 -15.68
C PHE A 323 -2.54 16.33 -15.04
N GLU A 324 -3.16 17.50 -14.94
CA GLU A 324 -2.50 18.73 -14.50
C GLU A 324 -3.27 19.45 -13.40
N ASN A 325 -2.54 19.97 -12.41
CA ASN A 325 -3.03 21.06 -11.57
C ASN A 325 -2.12 22.28 -11.76
N SER A 326 -2.70 23.34 -12.31
CA SER A 326 -2.01 24.58 -12.70
C SER A 326 -2.04 25.67 -11.62
N ALA A 327 -2.40 25.35 -10.37
CA ALA A 327 -2.46 26.34 -9.28
C ALA A 327 -1.11 27.03 -8.99
N GLY A 328 0.01 26.35 -9.28
CA GLY A 328 1.36 26.91 -9.20
C GLY A 328 2.07 26.73 -7.85
N ALA A 329 3.32 27.20 -7.78
CA ALA A 329 4.22 26.96 -6.64
C ALA A 329 3.77 27.62 -5.32
N GLY A 330 3.13 28.80 -5.40
CA GLY A 330 2.66 29.56 -4.25
C GLY A 330 1.32 29.10 -3.67
N ALA A 331 0.63 28.17 -4.34
CA ALA A 331 -0.69 27.70 -3.96
C ALA A 331 -0.67 26.60 -2.87
N HIS A 332 0.52 26.20 -2.40
CA HIS A 332 0.70 25.06 -1.52
C HIS A 332 0.11 23.76 -2.13
N GLN A 333 -0.62 22.94 -1.36
CA GLN A 333 -1.11 21.64 -1.81
C GLN A 333 -2.13 21.78 -2.95
N ALA A 334 -1.84 21.19 -4.10
CA ALA A 334 -2.68 21.22 -5.29
C ALA A 334 -2.50 19.94 -6.12
N VAL A 335 -3.45 19.01 -5.98
CA VAL A 335 -3.34 17.65 -6.53
C VAL A 335 -3.75 17.64 -8.00
N ALA A 336 -2.93 17.03 -8.87
CA ALA A 336 -3.26 16.79 -10.27
C ALA A 336 -4.07 15.50 -10.44
N PHE A 337 -3.63 14.42 -9.78
CA PHE A 337 -4.30 13.14 -9.83
C PHE A 337 -4.35 12.46 -8.46
N ARG A 338 -5.52 11.97 -8.10
CA ARG A 338 -5.75 11.13 -6.92
C ARG A 338 -6.28 9.77 -7.34
N SER A 339 -5.69 8.70 -6.80
CA SER A 339 -6.18 7.33 -6.98
C SER A 339 -6.51 6.67 -5.66
N ASP A 340 -7.76 6.24 -5.54
CA ASP A 340 -8.33 5.34 -4.53
C ASP A 340 -8.76 3.97 -5.15
N SER A 341 -8.59 3.85 -6.47
CA SER A 341 -8.88 2.68 -7.30
C SER A 341 -7.90 1.55 -7.02
N ASP A 342 -8.42 0.35 -6.75
CA ASP A 342 -7.62 -0.87 -6.73
C ASP A 342 -7.33 -1.36 -8.13
N ARG A 343 -6.13 -1.89 -8.33
CA ARG A 343 -5.68 -2.46 -9.61
C ARG A 343 -5.66 -1.43 -10.73
N SER A 344 -5.30 -0.18 -10.41
CA SER A 344 -5.19 0.88 -11.41
C SER A 344 -3.89 0.78 -12.20
N VAL A 345 -3.96 1.01 -13.51
CA VAL A 345 -2.81 1.00 -14.43
C VAL A 345 -2.72 2.32 -15.17
N LEU A 346 -1.60 3.02 -15.04
CA LEU A 346 -1.33 4.28 -15.72
C LEU A 346 -0.06 4.11 -16.55
N GLU A 347 -0.17 4.20 -17.86
CA GLU A 347 0.93 3.94 -18.79
C GLU A 347 1.08 5.10 -19.79
N PHE A 348 2.30 5.64 -19.96
CA PHE A 348 2.50 6.88 -20.75
C PHE A 348 1.56 8.01 -20.32
N VAL A 349 1.44 8.18 -19.00
CA VAL A 349 0.68 9.26 -18.38
C VAL A 349 1.63 10.30 -17.81
N GLU A 350 1.30 11.56 -18.03
CA GLU A 350 2.01 12.68 -17.44
C GLU A 350 1.22 13.30 -16.30
N PHE A 351 1.89 13.57 -15.18
CA PHE A 351 1.33 14.25 -14.01
C PHE A 351 2.07 15.58 -13.81
N ARG A 352 1.33 16.69 -13.93
CA ARG A 352 1.88 18.04 -13.84
C ARG A 352 1.34 18.79 -12.63
N GLY A 353 2.24 19.28 -11.78
CA GLY A 353 1.89 20.05 -10.60
C GLY A 353 3.12 20.57 -9.87
N HIS A 354 2.91 21.09 -8.66
CA HIS A 354 3.98 21.55 -7.78
C HIS A 354 3.99 20.74 -6.48
N GLN A 355 3.36 21.24 -5.43
CA GLN A 355 3.25 20.53 -4.17
C GLN A 355 2.05 19.56 -4.22
N ASP A 356 2.26 18.33 -3.76
CA ASP A 356 1.23 17.27 -3.69
C ASP A 356 0.66 16.83 -5.06
N THR A 357 1.47 16.84 -6.14
CA THR A 357 1.03 16.54 -7.52
C THR A 357 0.28 15.21 -7.68
N LEU A 358 0.86 14.10 -7.21
CA LEU A 358 0.33 12.74 -7.35
C LEU A 358 -0.07 12.19 -5.98
N TYR A 359 -1.38 12.11 -5.73
CA TYR A 359 -1.94 11.49 -4.55
C TYR A 359 -2.24 10.00 -4.80
N ALA A 360 -1.21 9.17 -4.67
CA ALA A 360 -1.30 7.72 -4.68
C ALA A 360 -1.89 7.23 -3.33
N ARG A 361 -3.19 7.50 -3.14
CA ARG A 361 -3.83 7.53 -1.81
C ARG A 361 -3.99 6.15 -1.18
N SER A 362 -4.61 5.19 -1.89
CA SER A 362 -4.95 3.88 -1.33
C SER A 362 -4.92 2.76 -2.38
N MET A 363 -5.07 1.50 -1.94
CA MET A 363 -5.12 0.32 -2.81
C MET A 363 -3.86 0.06 -3.64
N ARG A 364 -3.92 -0.85 -4.64
CA ARG A 364 -2.77 -1.24 -5.48
C ARG A 364 -2.77 -0.49 -6.79
N GLN A 365 -1.61 0.06 -7.17
CA GLN A 365 -1.47 0.97 -8.30
C GLN A 365 -0.18 0.67 -9.07
N PHE A 366 -0.24 0.72 -10.40
CA PHE A 366 0.94 0.53 -11.26
C PHE A 366 1.08 1.69 -12.24
N TYR A 367 2.26 2.33 -12.21
CA TYR A 367 2.64 3.44 -13.06
C TYR A 367 3.80 3.01 -13.94
N ARG A 368 3.65 3.07 -15.27
CA ARG A 368 4.66 2.61 -16.23
C ARG A 368 4.96 3.68 -17.27
N ASN A 369 6.23 3.97 -17.50
CA ASN A 369 6.64 4.98 -18.48
C ASN A 369 5.98 6.35 -18.27
N CYS A 370 5.67 6.71 -17.01
CA CYS A 370 5.03 7.97 -16.68
C CYS A 370 6.06 9.11 -16.55
N TYR A 371 5.58 10.33 -16.75
CA TYR A 371 6.33 11.56 -16.47
C TYR A 371 5.69 12.28 -15.29
N ILE A 372 6.39 12.44 -14.17
CA ILE A 372 5.83 13.04 -12.95
C ILE A 372 6.66 14.26 -12.59
N THR A 373 6.01 15.42 -12.48
CA THR A 373 6.66 16.68 -12.08
C THR A 373 6.15 17.21 -10.74
N GLY A 374 7.00 17.91 -9.99
CA GLY A 374 6.59 18.55 -8.76
C GLY A 374 7.71 19.16 -7.93
N THR A 375 7.39 19.53 -6.69
CA THR A 375 8.30 20.20 -5.75
C THR A 375 8.32 19.55 -4.37
N VAL A 376 7.27 19.74 -3.57
CA VAL A 376 7.17 19.24 -2.19
C VAL A 376 6.19 18.08 -2.16
N ASP A 377 6.62 16.95 -1.59
CA ASP A 377 5.80 15.76 -1.36
C ASP A 377 5.00 15.32 -2.60
N PHE A 378 5.57 15.50 -3.79
CA PHE A 378 4.77 15.47 -5.01
C PHE A 378 4.36 14.06 -5.45
N ILE A 379 4.85 13.02 -4.78
CA ILE A 379 4.28 11.67 -4.77
C ILE A 379 3.99 11.28 -3.32
N PHE A 380 2.72 11.25 -2.92
CA PHE A 380 2.32 11.04 -1.53
C PHE A 380 1.08 10.16 -1.41
N GLY A 381 0.87 9.61 -0.20
CA GLY A 381 -0.26 8.73 0.09
C GLY A 381 0.15 7.41 0.75
N ASN A 382 -0.77 6.45 0.79
CA ASN A 382 -0.61 5.17 1.49
C ASN A 382 -1.09 3.99 0.61
N SER A 383 -0.93 4.09 -0.72
CA SER A 383 -1.18 2.98 -1.62
C SER A 383 -0.02 1.97 -1.59
N ALA A 384 -0.25 0.78 -2.13
CA ALA A 384 0.82 -0.06 -2.65
C ALA A 384 1.05 0.35 -4.12
N ALA A 385 1.92 1.33 -4.36
CA ALA A 385 2.20 1.84 -5.69
C ALA A 385 3.59 1.42 -6.18
N LEU A 386 3.64 0.87 -7.39
CA LEU A 386 4.87 0.55 -8.08
C LEU A 386 5.02 1.43 -9.31
N PHE A 387 6.15 2.12 -9.40
CA PHE A 387 6.56 2.98 -10.50
C PHE A 387 7.67 2.28 -11.28
N TYR A 388 7.46 2.05 -12.57
CA TYR A 388 8.40 1.35 -13.43
C TYR A 388 8.78 2.20 -14.63
N ASN A 389 10.09 2.44 -14.80
CA ASN A 389 10.62 3.20 -15.92
C ASN A 389 10.02 4.62 -16.05
N CYS A 390 9.66 5.23 -14.93
CA CYS A 390 9.12 6.59 -14.90
C CYS A 390 10.26 7.62 -14.85
N THR A 391 10.00 8.80 -15.41
CA THR A 391 10.83 9.99 -15.16
C THR A 391 10.14 10.86 -14.11
N ILE A 392 10.89 11.21 -13.08
CA ILE A 392 10.45 11.94 -11.90
C ILE A 392 11.30 13.20 -11.85
N GLU A 393 10.68 14.33 -12.17
CA GLU A 393 11.41 15.57 -12.39
C GLU A 393 10.95 16.69 -11.46
N THR A 394 11.90 17.24 -10.69
CA THR A 394 11.64 18.40 -9.85
C THR A 394 11.63 19.69 -10.66
N VAL A 395 10.60 20.51 -10.48
CA VAL A 395 10.45 21.81 -11.16
C VAL A 395 10.79 22.98 -10.23
N PRO A 396 10.99 24.21 -10.74
CA PRO A 396 11.20 25.38 -9.89
C PRO A 396 10.04 25.65 -8.92
N ARG A 397 10.39 26.03 -7.69
CA ARG A 397 9.44 26.54 -6.69
C ARG A 397 9.42 28.07 -6.77
N LEU A 398 8.67 28.61 -7.73
CA LEU A 398 8.67 30.05 -8.04
C LEU A 398 7.86 30.84 -7.01
N ASP A 399 8.53 31.32 -5.98
CA ASP A 399 8.12 32.49 -5.19
C ASP A 399 9.34 33.35 -4.85
N ARG A 400 10.46 32.72 -4.44
CA ARG A 400 11.73 33.36 -4.05
C ARG A 400 12.94 32.44 -4.28
N PRO A 401 13.44 32.29 -5.52
CA PRO A 401 14.50 31.33 -5.84
C PRO A 401 15.80 31.58 -5.06
N GLU A 402 16.09 32.82 -4.68
CA GLU A 402 17.27 33.20 -3.89
C GLU A 402 17.29 32.61 -2.47
N LYS A 403 16.12 32.28 -1.90
CA LYS A 403 16.01 31.63 -0.59
C LYS A 403 16.26 30.12 -0.65
N GLY A 404 16.35 29.56 -1.85
CA GLY A 404 16.40 28.12 -2.06
C GLY A 404 15.07 27.41 -1.84
N ALA A 405 15.08 26.10 -2.07
CA ALA A 405 13.93 25.23 -1.89
C ALA A 405 14.39 23.86 -1.38
N LYS A 406 13.68 23.34 -0.38
CA LYS A 406 13.70 21.91 -0.06
C LYS A 406 12.55 21.26 -0.83
N ASN A 407 12.92 20.45 -1.81
CA ASN A 407 12.00 19.64 -2.58
C ASN A 407 12.10 18.20 -2.10
N ILE A 408 10.98 17.49 -2.17
CA ILE A 408 10.83 16.14 -1.63
C ILE A 408 10.05 15.32 -2.64
N VAL A 409 10.67 14.24 -3.13
CA VAL A 409 10.03 13.35 -4.10
C VAL A 409 8.85 12.63 -3.47
N THR A 410 9.05 12.02 -2.30
CA THR A 410 8.03 11.14 -1.70
C THR A 410 7.63 11.50 -0.26
N ALA A 411 6.35 11.30 0.05
CA ALA A 411 5.82 11.35 1.41
C ALA A 411 4.86 10.17 1.67
N HIS A 412 5.42 8.99 1.97
CA HIS A 412 4.62 7.78 2.21
C HIS A 412 3.95 7.80 3.60
N GLY A 413 2.68 7.40 3.63
CA GLY A 413 1.76 7.58 4.75
C GLY A 413 1.30 6.30 5.43
N ARG A 414 2.11 5.24 5.50
CA ARG A 414 1.75 4.01 6.23
C ARG A 414 1.65 4.25 7.73
N THR A 415 0.47 3.98 8.29
CA THR A 415 0.15 4.21 9.71
C THR A 415 0.19 2.95 10.55
N ASN A 416 0.17 1.77 9.94
CA ASN A 416 0.15 0.50 10.65
C ASN A 416 1.12 -0.51 10.02
N PRO A 417 1.94 -1.23 10.81
CA PRO A 417 2.95 -2.14 10.29
C PRO A 417 2.38 -3.35 9.53
N ALA A 418 1.11 -3.72 9.78
CA ALA A 418 0.43 -4.78 9.04
C ALA A 418 -0.11 -4.35 7.66
N GLN A 419 -0.09 -3.04 7.34
CA GLN A 419 -0.46 -2.58 6.01
C GLN A 419 0.60 -2.99 4.99
N ALA A 420 0.15 -3.58 3.88
CA ALA A 420 1.01 -4.00 2.78
C ALA A 420 1.33 -2.87 1.79
N THR A 421 1.30 -1.62 2.24
CA THR A 421 1.40 -0.39 1.42
C THR A 421 2.82 0.17 1.39
N GLY A 422 3.18 0.91 0.35
CA GLY A 422 4.53 1.41 0.12
C GLY A 422 4.67 1.96 -1.28
N PHE A 423 5.70 2.78 -1.49
CA PHE A 423 6.12 3.21 -2.82
C PHE A 423 7.38 2.46 -3.24
N VAL A 424 7.34 1.83 -4.41
CA VAL A 424 8.47 1.12 -5.00
C VAL A 424 8.77 1.71 -6.37
N PHE A 425 10.02 2.13 -6.59
CA PHE A 425 10.51 2.68 -7.83
C PHE A 425 11.53 1.73 -8.45
N HIS A 426 11.25 1.28 -9.67
CA HIS A 426 12.12 0.41 -10.45
C HIS A 426 12.56 1.10 -11.72
N ASN A 427 13.88 1.18 -11.95
CA ASN A 427 14.46 1.73 -13.16
C ASN A 427 13.94 3.15 -13.49
N CYS A 428 13.62 3.94 -12.47
CA CYS A 428 13.14 5.30 -12.65
C CYS A 428 14.30 6.29 -12.75
N ARG A 429 14.06 7.43 -13.39
CA ARG A 429 15.01 8.55 -13.46
C ARG A 429 14.55 9.69 -12.57
N ILE A 430 15.33 10.04 -11.55
CA ILE A 430 15.05 11.17 -10.67
C ILE A 430 15.99 12.32 -11.08
N SER A 431 15.40 13.42 -11.54
CA SER A 431 16.12 14.59 -12.04
C SER A 431 15.43 15.91 -11.68
N GLY A 432 15.99 17.02 -12.14
CA GLY A 432 15.36 18.33 -12.12
C GLY A 432 15.21 18.87 -13.52
N SER A 433 14.17 19.68 -13.75
CA SER A 433 13.92 20.33 -15.03
C SER A 433 15.08 21.24 -15.41
N LYS A 434 15.18 21.60 -16.69
CA LYS A 434 16.22 22.51 -17.17
C LYS A 434 16.27 23.80 -16.34
N GLU A 435 15.11 24.37 -16.05
CA GLU A 435 14.92 25.59 -15.26
C GLU A 435 15.34 25.36 -13.80
N TYR A 436 14.96 24.22 -13.20
CA TYR A 436 15.40 23.89 -11.85
C TYR A 436 16.93 23.73 -11.78
N MET A 437 17.54 23.10 -12.80
CA MET A 437 18.98 22.90 -12.85
C MET A 437 19.77 24.19 -13.00
N VAL A 438 19.23 25.20 -13.69
CA VAL A 438 19.81 26.54 -13.72
C VAL A 438 19.85 27.14 -12.30
N LEU A 439 18.76 27.00 -11.54
CA LEU A 439 18.70 27.48 -10.15
C LEU A 439 19.66 26.71 -9.23
N TYR A 440 19.65 25.37 -9.32
CA TYR A 440 20.54 24.50 -8.56
C TYR A 440 22.02 24.86 -8.79
N LYS A 441 22.44 25.00 -10.06
CA LYS A 441 23.83 25.33 -10.40
C LYS A 441 24.24 26.74 -9.95
N LYS A 442 23.29 27.67 -9.84
CA LYS A 442 23.56 29.01 -9.31
C LYS A 442 23.89 28.98 -7.82
N ASN A 443 23.24 28.10 -7.05
CA ASN A 443 23.54 27.91 -5.63
C ASN A 443 23.14 26.51 -5.14
N THR A 444 24.11 25.59 -5.16
CA THR A 444 23.91 24.17 -4.79
C THR A 444 23.63 23.97 -3.31
N LEU A 445 23.85 24.98 -2.46
CA LEU A 445 23.64 24.88 -1.01
C LEU A 445 22.19 25.08 -0.59
N VAL A 446 21.37 25.74 -1.43
CA VAL A 446 20.01 26.18 -1.06
C VAL A 446 18.92 25.49 -1.87
N HIS A 447 19.21 25.00 -3.07
CA HIS A 447 18.30 24.15 -3.84
C HIS A 447 18.62 22.68 -3.56
N ARG A 448 17.73 22.02 -2.83
CA ARG A 448 17.94 20.67 -2.31
C ARG A 448 16.80 19.77 -2.73
N LEU A 449 17.13 18.55 -3.17
CA LEU A 449 16.15 17.50 -3.44
C LEU A 449 16.43 16.29 -2.55
N TYR A 450 15.39 15.83 -1.86
CA TYR A 450 15.41 14.63 -1.04
C TYR A 450 14.50 13.56 -1.66
N LEU A 451 14.90 12.28 -1.53
CA LEU A 451 14.15 11.11 -1.99
C LEU A 451 12.80 10.99 -1.28
N GLY A 452 12.72 11.38 -0.01
CA GLY A 452 11.47 11.36 0.74
C GLY A 452 11.54 11.83 2.19
N ARG A 453 10.38 11.90 2.83
CA ARG A 453 10.20 12.11 4.28
C ARG A 453 9.00 11.37 4.86
N PRO A 454 9.07 10.89 6.11
CA PRO A 454 8.07 9.95 6.63
C PRO A 454 6.81 10.66 7.11
N TRP A 455 5.81 10.80 6.23
CA TRP A 455 4.54 11.43 6.60
C TRP A 455 3.85 10.71 7.76
N LYS A 456 4.03 9.38 7.88
CA LYS A 456 3.50 8.55 8.96
C LYS A 456 4.53 7.56 9.50
N GLU A 457 4.26 7.05 10.69
CA GLU A 457 5.19 6.30 11.55
C GLU A 457 5.86 5.10 10.85
N PHE A 458 5.15 4.38 9.98
CA PHE A 458 5.66 3.19 9.31
C PHE A 458 5.98 3.44 7.82
N ALA A 459 6.24 4.70 7.43
CA ALA A 459 6.53 5.10 6.05
C ALA A 459 7.47 4.11 5.35
N ARG A 460 7.17 3.79 4.08
CA ARG A 460 7.87 2.78 3.30
C ARG A 460 8.07 3.25 1.87
N THR A 461 9.32 3.43 1.48
CA THR A 461 9.71 3.89 0.15
C THR A 461 10.99 3.18 -0.28
N VAL A 462 11.02 2.65 -1.49
CA VAL A 462 12.14 1.85 -1.99
C VAL A 462 12.51 2.25 -3.41
N PHE A 463 13.79 2.50 -3.66
CA PHE A 463 14.36 2.80 -4.99
C PHE A 463 15.32 1.69 -5.43
N ILE A 464 15.04 1.05 -6.56
CA ILE A 464 15.79 -0.09 -7.11
C ILE A 464 16.22 0.20 -8.54
N GLY A 465 17.52 0.23 -8.79
CA GLY A 465 18.08 0.43 -10.14
C GLY A 465 17.78 1.81 -10.74
N CYS A 466 17.49 2.81 -9.91
CA CYS A 466 17.11 4.15 -10.35
C CYS A 466 18.34 5.03 -10.65
N TYR A 467 18.19 5.96 -11.59
CA TYR A 467 19.15 7.04 -11.80
C TYR A 467 18.86 8.21 -10.85
N PHE A 468 19.87 8.66 -10.11
CA PHE A 468 19.81 9.86 -9.27
C PHE A 468 20.70 10.96 -9.84
N GLY A 469 20.08 12.09 -10.22
CA GLY A 469 20.78 13.29 -10.66
C GLY A 469 21.56 13.98 -9.54
N GLU A 470 22.41 14.94 -9.92
CA GLU A 470 23.39 15.62 -9.03
C GLU A 470 22.73 16.44 -7.91
N MET A 471 21.45 16.77 -8.05
CA MET A 471 20.69 17.55 -7.08
C MET A 471 20.18 16.75 -5.87
N ILE A 472 20.28 15.42 -5.91
CA ILE A 472 19.93 14.57 -4.76
C ILE A 472 20.96 14.79 -3.66
N MET A 473 20.48 15.19 -2.49
CA MET A 473 21.32 15.45 -1.32
C MET A 473 22.01 14.18 -0.83
N ASN A 474 23.25 14.30 -0.33
CA ASN A 474 24.02 13.19 0.21
C ASN A 474 23.27 12.44 1.34
N GLU A 475 22.56 13.19 2.19
CA GLU A 475 21.70 12.65 3.25
C GLU A 475 20.59 11.73 2.69
N GLY A 476 20.17 11.97 1.44
CA GLY A 476 19.14 11.24 0.70
C GLY A 476 17.72 11.51 1.19
N TRP A 477 17.50 11.41 2.50
CA TRP A 477 16.18 11.43 3.14
C TRP A 477 16.09 12.55 4.16
N LEU A 478 14.88 13.10 4.34
CA LEU A 478 14.63 14.19 5.26
C LEU A 478 13.74 13.72 6.43
N PRO A 479 14.06 14.06 7.69
CA PRO A 479 13.15 13.83 8.81
C PRO A 479 11.83 14.57 8.61
N TRP A 480 10.71 14.00 9.08
CA TRP A 480 9.44 14.73 9.11
C TRP A 480 9.45 15.78 10.22
N ARG A 481 9.77 15.37 11.46
CA ARG A 481 9.94 16.25 12.63
C ARG A 481 10.70 15.50 13.74
N GLY A 482 11.89 15.98 14.09
CA GLY A 482 12.72 15.33 15.11
C GLY A 482 12.91 13.84 14.80
N GLU A 483 12.80 13.00 15.83
CA GLU A 483 12.97 11.53 15.74
C GLU A 483 11.70 10.78 15.31
N PHE A 484 10.61 11.47 14.97
CA PHE A 484 9.37 10.82 14.55
C PHE A 484 9.60 9.86 13.38
N ALA A 485 9.09 8.62 13.51
CA ALA A 485 9.19 7.52 12.55
C ALA A 485 10.60 6.97 12.27
N LEU A 486 11.68 7.61 12.74
CA LEU A 486 13.05 7.24 12.36
C LEU A 486 13.46 5.84 12.86
N GLY A 487 12.79 5.32 13.89
CA GLY A 487 12.97 3.95 14.41
C GLY A 487 12.11 2.88 13.73
N THR A 488 11.11 3.26 12.94
CA THR A 488 10.03 2.36 12.47
C THR A 488 9.83 2.36 10.96
N LEU A 489 10.20 3.44 10.27
CA LEU A 489 10.15 3.56 8.81
C LEU A 489 11.10 2.57 8.11
N TYR A 490 10.85 2.35 6.81
CA TYR A 490 11.78 1.65 5.92
C TYR A 490 12.01 2.43 4.62
N TYR A 491 13.18 3.04 4.50
CA TYR A 491 13.63 3.75 3.31
C TYR A 491 14.81 3.01 2.68
N GLY A 492 14.53 2.26 1.62
CA GLY A 492 15.44 1.31 1.01
C GLY A 492 16.02 1.79 -0.32
N GLU A 493 17.32 1.58 -0.53
CA GLU A 493 18.00 1.77 -1.81
C GLU A 493 18.69 0.47 -2.25
N TYR A 494 18.72 0.18 -3.55
CA TYR A 494 19.53 -0.91 -4.12
C TYR A 494 19.92 -0.66 -5.57
N GLY A 495 21.22 -0.75 -5.86
CA GLY A 495 21.73 -0.69 -7.24
C GLY A 495 21.40 0.60 -7.99
N ASN A 496 21.10 1.69 -7.28
CA ASN A 496 20.90 3.00 -7.87
C ASN A 496 22.23 3.53 -8.42
N TRP A 497 22.19 4.39 -9.43
CA TRP A 497 23.38 4.90 -10.12
C TRP A 497 23.22 6.38 -10.50
N GLY A 498 24.30 7.00 -10.94
CA GLY A 498 24.35 8.44 -11.23
C GLY A 498 24.99 9.25 -10.10
N PRO A 499 25.20 10.56 -10.32
CA PRO A 499 25.96 11.42 -9.40
C PRO A 499 25.32 11.57 -8.00
N GLY A 500 24.00 11.41 -7.87
CA GLY A 500 23.29 11.48 -6.58
C GLY A 500 23.16 10.13 -5.85
N ALA A 501 23.75 9.06 -6.38
CA ALA A 501 23.54 7.68 -5.89
C ALA A 501 24.54 7.20 -4.83
N ASP A 502 25.56 7.99 -4.46
CA ASP A 502 26.48 7.60 -3.39
C ASP A 502 25.74 7.51 -2.06
N THR A 503 25.76 6.33 -1.44
CA THR A 503 25.06 6.05 -0.19
C THR A 503 25.91 6.29 1.05
N LYS A 504 27.21 6.58 0.92
CA LYS A 504 28.13 6.78 2.07
C LYS A 504 27.73 7.94 2.98
N GLY A 505 27.09 8.97 2.42
CA GLY A 505 26.63 10.15 3.14
C GLY A 505 25.17 10.09 3.59
N ARG A 506 24.47 8.97 3.41
CA ARG A 506 23.06 8.84 3.78
C ARG A 506 22.90 8.94 5.29
N VAL A 507 21.73 9.42 5.70
CA VAL A 507 21.30 9.35 7.09
C VAL A 507 21.36 7.92 7.64
N GLU A 508 21.74 7.76 8.91
CA GLU A 508 21.95 6.44 9.56
C GLU A 508 20.68 5.57 9.59
N TRP A 509 19.51 6.19 9.56
CA TRP A 509 18.21 5.51 9.53
C TRP A 509 17.72 5.14 8.11
N SER A 510 18.53 5.40 7.08
CA SER A 510 18.34 4.83 5.74
C SER A 510 18.68 3.33 5.73
N SER A 511 18.25 2.61 4.70
CA SER A 511 18.45 1.17 4.59
C SER A 511 18.94 0.78 3.19
N GLN A 512 19.76 -0.27 3.12
CA GLN A 512 20.05 -0.95 1.87
C GLN A 512 19.12 -2.17 1.75
N VAL A 513 18.49 -2.35 0.60
CA VAL A 513 17.68 -3.55 0.37
C VAL A 513 18.63 -4.74 0.17
N PRO A 514 18.50 -5.83 0.94
CA PRO A 514 19.32 -7.01 0.70
C PRO A 514 19.05 -7.60 -0.69
N LYS A 515 20.10 -8.02 -1.40
CA LYS A 515 20.00 -8.55 -2.77
C LYS A 515 19.04 -9.75 -2.87
N ASP A 516 19.06 -10.63 -1.88
CA ASP A 516 18.20 -11.80 -1.78
C ASP A 516 16.73 -11.45 -1.49
N ARG A 517 16.43 -10.20 -1.10
CA ARG A 517 15.09 -9.70 -0.75
C ARG A 517 14.45 -8.79 -1.81
N LEU A 518 15.13 -8.53 -2.92
CA LEU A 518 14.59 -7.71 -4.01
C LEU A 518 13.26 -8.22 -4.57
N HIS A 519 13.03 -9.53 -4.49
CA HIS A 519 11.80 -10.16 -4.95
C HIS A 519 10.56 -9.61 -4.24
N SER A 520 10.63 -9.21 -2.98
CA SER A 520 9.49 -8.68 -2.22
C SER A 520 8.95 -7.38 -2.82
N TYR A 521 9.76 -6.71 -3.65
CA TYR A 521 9.43 -5.47 -4.36
C TYR A 521 9.17 -5.69 -5.86
N SER A 522 8.96 -6.93 -6.32
CA SER A 522 8.54 -7.19 -7.71
C SER A 522 7.07 -6.83 -7.94
N VAL A 523 6.67 -6.69 -9.21
CA VAL A 523 5.26 -6.47 -9.59
C VAL A 523 4.35 -7.57 -9.04
N GLU A 524 4.79 -8.81 -9.08
CA GLU A 524 4.02 -9.97 -8.64
C GLU A 524 3.90 -10.09 -7.13
N ASN A 525 4.96 -9.78 -6.38
CA ASN A 525 4.95 -9.94 -4.93
C ASN A 525 4.41 -8.71 -4.23
N PHE A 526 4.75 -7.51 -4.70
CA PHE A 526 4.39 -6.26 -4.03
C PHE A 526 2.91 -5.88 -4.29
N ILE A 527 2.49 -5.91 -5.56
CA ILE A 527 1.13 -5.48 -5.98
C ILE A 527 0.29 -6.59 -6.61
N GLN A 528 0.80 -7.84 -6.64
CA GLN A 528 0.09 -8.97 -7.27
C GLN A 528 -0.30 -8.68 -8.72
N GLY A 529 0.54 -7.92 -9.43
CA GLY A 529 0.24 -7.39 -10.76
C GLY A 529 -0.01 -8.46 -11.82
N HIS A 530 0.55 -9.67 -11.64
CA HIS A 530 0.29 -10.80 -12.52
C HIS A 530 -1.18 -11.22 -12.59
N GLU A 531 -2.00 -10.87 -11.59
CA GLU A 531 -3.44 -11.18 -11.57
C GLU A 531 -4.28 -10.18 -12.38
N TRP A 532 -3.78 -8.96 -12.63
CA TRP A 532 -4.66 -7.87 -13.09
C TRP A 532 -4.06 -6.90 -14.12
N ILE A 533 -2.74 -6.84 -14.30
CA ILE A 533 -2.13 -5.94 -15.29
C ILE A 533 -2.41 -6.42 -16.73
N GLN A 534 -2.66 -7.73 -16.91
CA GLN A 534 -2.83 -8.44 -18.19
C GLN A 534 -1.60 -8.35 -19.12
N TYR A 535 -1.38 -9.42 -19.87
CA TYR A 535 -0.23 -9.66 -20.75
C TYR A 535 -0.53 -9.32 -22.19
#